data_AF-A0A966JN81-F1
#
_entry.id   AF-A0A966JN81-F1
#
_cell.length_a   1.000
_cell.length_b   1.000
_cell.length_c   1.000
_cell.angle_alpha   90.00
_cell.angle_beta   90.00
_cell.angle_gamma   90.00
#
_symmetry.space_group_name_H-M   'P 1'
#
loop_
_entity.id
_entity.type
_entity.pdbx_description
1 polymer ?
#
loop_
_entity_poly.entity_id
_entity_poly.type
_entity_poly.pdbx_seq_one_letter_code
_entity_poly.pdbx_strand_id
1 'polypeptide(L)' 'TGPALSYAPEKLSMERTENAAFGPVDRIGQLTMRNLDIADTRAKLEMYRAQGQLGNGDFKLIGELE' A
#
# COMPACT_ATOMS: atom_id res chain seq x y z
N THR A 1 -23.62 -5.05 -15.94
CA THR A 1 -23.73 -6.12 -14.93
C THR A 1 -23.76 -7.45 -15.66
N GLY A 2 -23.14 -8.49 -15.12
CA GLY A 2 -23.05 -9.80 -15.76
C GLY A 2 -22.72 -10.85 -14.69
N PRO A 3 -23.17 -12.11 -14.86
CA PRO A 3 -23.14 -13.11 -13.79
C PRO A 3 -21.73 -13.54 -13.34
N ALA A 4 -20.70 -13.29 -14.16
CA ALA A 4 -19.31 -13.62 -13.88
C ALA A 4 -18.40 -12.39 -13.67
N LEU A 5 -18.97 -11.19 -13.50
CA LEU A 5 -18.18 -9.99 -13.26
C LEU A 5 -17.80 -9.90 -11.78
N SER A 6 -16.51 -9.72 -11.48
CA SER A 6 -16.02 -9.44 -10.12
C SER A 6 -16.25 -7.99 -9.69
N TYR A 7 -16.54 -7.10 -10.65
CA TYR A 7 -16.88 -5.71 -10.35
C TYR A 7 -18.31 -5.61 -9.82
N ALA A 8 -18.42 -5.17 -8.57
CA ALA A 8 -19.64 -5.11 -7.79
C ALA A 8 -19.52 -3.93 -6.80
N PRO A 9 -19.86 -2.68 -7.22
CA PRO A 9 -19.63 -1.48 -6.41
C PRO A 9 -20.39 -1.52 -5.07
N GLU A 10 -21.54 -2.19 -5.01
CA GLU A 10 -22.34 -2.39 -3.80
C GLU A 10 -21.57 -3.11 -2.69
N LYS A 11 -20.61 -3.98 -3.02
CA LYS A 11 -19.77 -4.70 -2.05
C LYS A 11 -18.66 -3.84 -1.44
N LEU A 12 -18.40 -2.67 -2.01
CA LEU A 12 -17.40 -1.70 -1.56
C LEU A 12 -18.07 -0.42 -1.00
N SER A 13 -19.40 -0.42 -0.81
CA SER A 13 -20.13 0.71 -0.25
C SER A 13 -19.67 0.98 1.18
N MET A 14 -19.47 2.26 1.49
CA MET A 14 -19.12 2.77 2.82
C MET A 14 -20.25 3.60 3.44
N GLU A 15 -21.45 3.56 2.86
CA GLU A 15 -22.63 4.14 3.48
C GLU A 15 -22.94 3.43 4.81
N ARG A 16 -23.64 4.10 5.73
CA ARG A 16 -23.91 3.59 7.09
C ARG A 16 -24.79 2.32 7.04
N THR A 17 -24.13 1.19 6.86
CA THR A 17 -24.75 -0.13 6.70
C THR A 17 -24.16 -1.07 7.73
N GLU A 18 -25.01 -1.91 8.31
CA GLU A 18 -24.60 -2.90 9.32
C GLU A 18 -23.71 -4.02 8.71
N ASN A 19 -23.63 -4.09 7.37
CA ASN A 19 -22.98 -5.16 6.61
C ASN A 19 -21.74 -4.68 5.80
N ALA A 20 -21.05 -3.65 6.26
CA ALA A 20 -19.81 -3.22 5.61
C ALA A 20 -18.78 -4.36 5.61
N ALA A 21 -18.16 -4.65 4.46
CA ALA A 21 -17.24 -5.78 4.31
C ALA A 21 -15.91 -5.60 5.09
N PHE A 22 -15.56 -4.36 5.43
CA PHE A 22 -14.37 -3.99 6.20
C PHE A 22 -14.58 -2.61 6.84
N GLY A 23 -13.98 -2.40 7.99
CA GLY A 23 -13.95 -1.12 8.69
C GLY A 23 -12.64 -0.33 8.46
N PRO A 24 -12.57 0.93 8.93
CA PRO A 24 -11.34 1.72 8.86
C PRO A 24 -10.15 1.07 9.58
N VAL A 25 -10.40 0.38 10.70
CA VAL A 25 -9.36 -0.29 11.49
C VAL A 25 -8.74 -1.47 10.75
N ASP A 26 -9.52 -2.20 9.96
CA ASP A 26 -9.01 -3.33 9.17
C ASP A 26 -7.97 -2.85 8.16
N ARG A 27 -8.18 -1.66 7.58
CA ARG A 27 -7.19 -1.04 6.69
C ARG A 27 -5.91 -0.68 7.42
N ILE A 28 -6.00 -0.15 8.65
CA ILE A 28 -4.82 0.15 9.48
C ILE A 28 -4.05 -1.13 9.83
N GLY A 29 -4.76 -2.20 10.19
CA GLY A 29 -4.15 -3.51 10.42
C GLY A 29 -3.44 -4.03 9.16
N GLN A 30 -4.10 -3.97 8.01
CA GLN A 30 -3.54 -4.37 6.72
C GLN A 30 -2.25 -3.58 6.37
N LEU A 31 -2.21 -2.28 6.65
CA LEU A 31 -1.03 -1.44 6.42
C LEU A 31 0.10 -1.77 7.39
N THR A 32 -0.21 -2.00 8.66
CA THR A 32 0.78 -2.29 9.71
C THR A 32 1.54 -3.58 9.42
N MET A 33 0.87 -4.60 8.86
CA MET A 33 1.51 -5.85 8.46
C MET A 33 2.56 -5.69 7.35
N ARG A 34 2.62 -4.55 6.65
CA ARG A 34 3.62 -4.26 5.63
C ARG A 34 4.92 -3.66 6.17
N ASN A 35 4.96 -3.22 7.43
CA ASN A 35 6.08 -2.44 7.95
C ASN A 35 7.42 -3.20 7.95
N LEU A 36 7.42 -4.50 8.27
CA LEU A 36 8.65 -5.31 8.30
C LEU A 36 9.26 -5.48 6.92
N ASP A 37 8.43 -5.83 5.93
CA ASP A 37 8.87 -5.99 4.53
C ASP A 37 9.36 -4.66 3.93
N ILE A 38 8.72 -3.54 4.29
CA ILE A 38 9.18 -2.20 3.92
C ILE A 38 10.56 -1.90 4.52
N ALA A 39 10.76 -2.19 5.81
CA ALA A 39 12.04 -1.97 6.48
C ALA A 39 13.16 -2.81 5.84
N ASP A 40 12.89 -4.08 5.58
CA ASP A 40 13.83 -5.00 4.92
C ASP A 40 14.17 -4.53 3.51
N THR A 41 13.18 -4.09 2.74
CA THR A 41 13.40 -3.57 1.40
C THR A 41 14.24 -2.29 1.41
N ARG A 42 14.02 -1.38 2.37
CA ARG A 42 14.86 -0.18 2.54
C ARG A 42 16.30 -0.55 2.87
N ALA A 43 16.52 -1.51 3.76
CA ALA A 43 17.86 -1.98 4.09
C ALA A 43 18.57 -2.61 2.87
N LYS A 44 17.85 -3.39 2.06
CA LYS A 44 18.38 -3.95 0.81
C LYS A 44 18.76 -2.86 -0.20
N LEU A 45 17.95 -1.82 -0.35
CA LEU A 45 18.28 -0.69 -1.23
C LEU A 45 19.57 0.01 -0.81
N GLU A 46 19.78 0.23 0.48
CA GLU A 46 21.05 0.79 0.98
C GLU A 46 22.24 -0.15 0.75
N MET A 47 22.05 -1.46 0.93
CA MET A 47 23.08 -2.45 0.60
C MET A 47 23.46 -2.42 -0.89
N TYR A 48 22.48 -2.39 -1.79
CA TYR A 48 22.72 -2.36 -3.24
C TYR A 48 23.37 -1.04 -3.69
N ARG A 49 23.05 0.09 -3.02
CA ARG A 49 23.78 1.35 -3.20
C ARG A 49 25.24 1.24 -2.77
N ALA A 50 25.51 0.68 -1.59
CA ALA A 50 26.88 0.51 -1.09
C ALA A 50 27.74 -0.39 -2.00
N GLN A 51 27.12 -1.36 -2.69
CA GLN A 51 27.78 -2.23 -3.66
C GLN A 51 27.95 -1.58 -5.04
N GLY A 52 27.48 -0.34 -5.25
CA GLY A 52 27.53 0.34 -6.54
C GLY A 52 26.60 -0.24 -7.62
N GLN A 53 25.66 -1.11 -7.22
CA GLN A 53 24.70 -1.74 -8.13
C GLN A 53 23.52 -0.82 -8.46
N LEU A 54 23.17 0.08 -7.53
CA LEU A 54 22.24 1.16 -7.77
C LEU A 54 23.04 2.43 -8.06
N GLY A 55 22.70 3.11 -9.16
CA GLY A 55 23.25 4.44 -9.43
C GLY A 55 22.92 5.44 -8.31
N ASN A 56 23.60 6.58 -8.29
CA ASN A 56 23.28 7.71 -7.41
C ASN A 56 21.88 8.24 -7.76
N GLY A 57 20.85 7.54 -7.29
CA GLY A 57 19.47 7.80 -7.65
C GLY A 57 19.02 9.11 -7.03
N ASP A 58 18.70 10.09 -7.87
CA ASP A 58 17.98 11.31 -7.52
C ASP A 58 16.70 10.92 -6.77
N PHE A 59 16.77 10.96 -5.44
CA PHE A 59 15.62 10.76 -4.58
C PHE A 59 14.80 12.05 -4.59
N LYS A 60 14.15 12.34 -5.72
CA LYS A 60 13.18 13.42 -5.80
C LYS A 60 11.96 12.98 -4.99
N LEU A 61 11.89 13.42 -3.75
CA LEU A 61 10.74 13.22 -2.87
C LEU A 61 9.50 13.72 -3.62
N ILE A 62 8.61 12.82 -4.03
CA ILE A 62 7.38 13.17 -4.73
C ILE A 62 6.44 13.77 -3.68
N GLY A 63 6.37 15.09 -3.65
CA GLY A 63 5.37 15.87 -2.91
C GLY A 63 5.90 16.47 -1.61
N GLU A 64 6.26 17.75 -1.65
CA GLU A 64 6.02 18.62 -0.49
C GLU A 64 4.50 18.67 -0.30
N LEU A 65 4.05 18.37 0.92
CA LEU A 65 2.66 18.54 1.31
C LEU A 65 2.39 20.05 1.37
N GLU A 66 1.73 20.60 0.34
CA GLU A 66 0.96 21.83 0.50
C GLU A 66 -0.27 21.60 1.38
#